data_AF-A0A1P8WFV7-F1
#
_entry.id   AF-A0A1P8WFV7-F1
#
_cell.length_a   1.000
_cell.length_b   1.000
_cell.length_c   1.000
_cell.angle_alpha   90.00
_cell.angle_beta   90.00
_cell.angle_gamma   90.00
#
_symmetry.space_group_name_H-M   'P 1'
#
loop_
_entity.id
_entity.type
_entity.pdbx_description
1 polymer ?
#
loop_
_entity_poly.entity_id
_entity_poly.type
_entity_poly.pdbx_seq_one_letter_code
_entity_poly.pdbx_strand_id
1 'polypeptide(L)'
;MPEPLLYVKAMGAAGFVSALFVLAMAALRRTDSTTRWNLASVPAIGLGLTVGYFVLSLQPALPPVNALDRLLAIIFPAALSVELVAGFQKTPQWAAWLLRMVLVAMIPRILLHGSVYLSGSDGWLPWQVVTTLGVCSLLLAVVWSQLAVLSTRAAGVSLPVALCMAIQSAAVTVMLAGYINGGAAALPLVATLLATTAAIWLVSMRSTSAVHVYCPAILGIGVVGLFSLLFVGRFFGRLSTPVAITILVAPLLCWTSEALPPRYRKPWFVGTLRLTLVAIPLVVVLALAKIDFDRDMAPLLSVLD
;
A
#
# COMPACT_ATOMS: atom_id res chain seq x y z
N MET A 1 -22.68 11.02 0.50
CA MET A 1 -21.23 10.79 0.64
C MET A 1 -20.90 10.63 2.12
N PRO A 2 -19.94 9.77 2.52
CA PRO A 2 -19.54 9.68 3.92
C PRO A 2 -19.04 11.02 4.42
N GLU A 3 -19.30 11.32 5.69
CA GLU A 3 -18.81 12.55 6.30
C GLU A 3 -17.26 12.56 6.26
N PRO A 4 -16.62 13.63 5.74
CA PRO A 4 -15.15 13.69 5.66
C PRO A 4 -14.50 13.57 7.04
N LEU A 5 -15.22 13.97 8.09
CA LEU A 5 -14.82 13.81 9.48
C LEU A 5 -14.61 12.32 9.86
N LEU A 6 -15.41 11.41 9.31
CA LEU A 6 -15.28 9.97 9.57
C LEU A 6 -13.96 9.42 9.02
N TYR A 7 -13.54 9.85 7.84
CA TYR A 7 -12.25 9.48 7.26
C TYR A 7 -11.08 9.93 8.12
N VAL A 8 -11.11 11.18 8.59
CA VAL A 8 -10.08 11.73 9.48
C VAL A 8 -10.04 10.98 10.81
N LYS A 9 -11.22 10.68 11.41
CA LYS A 9 -11.32 9.88 12.63
C LYS A 9 -10.71 8.48 12.44
N ALA A 10 -11.01 7.81 11.34
CA ALA A 10 -10.48 6.48 11.05
C ALA A 10 -8.96 6.49 10.82
N MET A 11 -8.45 7.46 10.06
CA MET A 11 -7.00 7.64 9.87
C MET A 11 -6.30 7.92 11.20
N GLY A 12 -6.86 8.83 12.01
CA GLY A 12 -6.33 9.17 13.33
C GLY A 12 -6.28 7.96 14.26
N ALA A 13 -7.37 7.19 14.36
CA ALA A 13 -7.44 5.99 15.18
C ALA A 13 -6.44 4.92 14.71
N ALA A 14 -6.38 4.64 13.41
CA ALA A 14 -5.48 3.66 12.83
C ALA A 14 -4.00 4.02 13.07
N GLY A 15 -3.63 5.27 12.79
CA GLY A 15 -2.28 5.79 13.00
C GLY A 15 -1.89 5.79 14.48
N PHE A 16 -2.78 6.24 15.36
CA PHE A 16 -2.53 6.29 16.80
C PHE A 16 -2.26 4.91 17.39
N VAL A 17 -3.11 3.92 17.10
CA VAL A 17 -2.95 2.54 17.59
C VAL A 17 -1.65 1.92 17.09
N SER A 18 -1.32 2.12 15.80
CA SER A 18 -0.08 1.61 15.21
C SER A 18 1.16 2.22 15.88
N ALA A 19 1.18 3.55 16.06
CA ALA A 19 2.30 4.24 16.69
C ALA A 19 2.45 3.82 18.17
N LEU A 20 1.34 3.78 18.92
CA LEU A 20 1.34 3.38 20.33
C LEU A 20 1.89 1.96 20.50
N PHE A 21 1.49 1.02 19.64
CA PHE A 21 1.99 -0.35 19.70
C PHE A 21 3.51 -0.41 19.45
N VAL A 22 4.01 0.28 18.43
CA VAL A 22 5.46 0.33 18.15
C VAL A 22 6.23 0.93 19.33
N LEU A 23 5.74 2.05 19.89
CA LEU A 23 6.37 2.72 21.02
C LEU A 23 6.34 1.87 22.30
N ALA A 24 5.24 1.16 22.56
CA ALA A 24 5.15 0.23 23.67
C ALA A 24 6.16 -0.93 23.52
N MET A 25 6.27 -1.50 22.32
CA MET A 25 7.26 -2.54 22.02
C MET A 25 8.69 -2.03 22.11
N ALA A 26 8.94 -0.78 21.76
CA ALA A 26 10.23 -0.10 21.94
C ALA A 26 10.57 0.04 23.44
N ALA A 27 9.63 0.54 24.25
CA ALA A 27 9.84 0.77 25.68
C ALA A 27 10.12 -0.52 26.47
N LEU A 28 9.49 -1.63 26.09
CA LEU A 28 9.66 -2.92 26.75
C LEU A 28 11.00 -3.62 26.44
N ARG A 29 11.77 -3.15 25.45
CA ARG A 29 12.90 -3.91 24.91
C ARG A 29 14.21 -3.14 24.98
N ARG A 30 15.23 -3.77 25.57
CA ARG A 30 16.58 -3.20 25.76
C ARG A 30 17.55 -3.44 24.60
N THR A 31 17.18 -4.21 23.58
CA THR A 31 18.12 -4.68 22.54
C THR A 31 17.63 -4.38 21.12
N ASP A 32 18.45 -3.62 20.40
CA ASP A 32 18.23 -3.11 19.04
C ASP A 32 18.56 -4.19 18.01
N SER A 33 17.52 -4.85 17.47
CA SER A 33 17.67 -5.80 16.36
C SER A 33 16.63 -5.49 15.29
N THR A 34 17.08 -5.41 14.03
CA THR A 34 16.25 -5.14 12.84
C THR A 34 15.09 -6.13 12.69
N THR A 35 15.34 -7.42 12.97
CA THR A 35 14.31 -8.47 12.99
C THR A 35 13.14 -8.09 13.90
N ARG A 36 13.44 -7.49 15.06
CA ARG A 36 12.41 -7.20 16.06
C ARG A 36 11.53 -6.04 15.65
N TRP A 37 12.09 -5.03 14.97
CA TRP A 37 11.30 -3.96 14.39
C TRP A 37 10.34 -4.49 13.33
N ASN A 38 10.78 -5.46 12.52
CA ASN A 38 9.89 -6.13 11.56
C ASN A 38 8.75 -6.88 12.27
N LEU A 39 9.08 -7.67 13.30
CA LEU A 39 8.10 -8.41 14.10
C LEU A 39 7.14 -7.50 14.89
N ALA A 40 7.56 -6.29 15.27
CA ALA A 40 6.69 -5.31 15.92
C ALA A 40 5.80 -4.55 14.93
N SER A 41 6.28 -4.34 13.70
CA SER A 41 5.57 -3.55 12.68
C SER A 41 4.36 -4.29 12.12
N VAL A 42 4.46 -5.60 11.88
CA VAL A 42 3.33 -6.39 11.37
C VAL A 42 2.09 -6.33 12.27
N PRO A 43 2.17 -6.64 13.58
CA PRO A 43 1.02 -6.53 14.47
C PRO A 43 0.58 -5.07 14.67
N ALA A 44 1.50 -4.09 14.68
CA ALA A 44 1.13 -2.68 14.74
C ALA A 44 0.23 -2.28 13.57
N ILE A 45 0.63 -2.62 12.33
CA ILE A 45 -0.15 -2.36 11.12
C ILE A 45 -1.47 -3.12 11.16
N GLY A 46 -1.43 -4.42 11.53
CA GLY A 46 -2.64 -5.24 11.64
C GLY A 46 -3.67 -4.64 12.60
N LEU A 47 -3.25 -4.26 13.82
CA LEU A 47 -4.12 -3.64 14.83
C LEU A 47 -4.63 -2.25 14.41
N GLY A 48 -3.77 -1.44 13.78
CA GLY A 48 -4.21 -0.14 13.27
C GLY A 48 -5.22 -0.27 12.14
N LEU A 49 -5.04 -1.24 11.24
CA LEU A 49 -5.97 -1.52 10.14
C LEU A 49 -7.32 -1.98 10.68
N THR A 50 -7.35 -2.92 11.63
CA THR A 50 -8.61 -3.41 12.22
C THR A 50 -9.37 -2.28 12.90
N VAL A 51 -8.70 -1.45 13.71
CA VAL A 51 -9.33 -0.30 14.37
C VAL A 51 -9.81 0.73 13.35
N GLY A 52 -8.99 1.06 12.34
CA GLY A 52 -9.38 2.00 11.29
C GLY A 52 -10.60 1.53 10.48
N TYR A 53 -10.64 0.26 10.11
CA TYR A 53 -11.78 -0.32 9.39
C TYR A 53 -13.03 -0.42 10.25
N PHE A 54 -12.87 -0.70 11.55
CA PHE A 54 -13.97 -0.65 12.50
C PHE A 54 -14.57 0.77 12.58
N VAL A 55 -13.74 1.82 12.65
CA VAL A 55 -14.21 3.22 12.68
C VAL A 55 -14.89 3.62 11.36
N LEU A 56 -14.42 3.12 10.22
CA LEU A 56 -15.11 3.34 8.93
C LEU A 56 -16.38 2.50 8.76
N SER A 57 -16.73 1.64 9.71
CA SER A 57 -17.80 0.65 9.58
C SER A 57 -17.63 -0.27 8.36
N LEU A 58 -16.39 -0.49 7.93
CA LEU A 58 -16.03 -1.43 6.86
C LEU A 58 -15.88 -2.82 7.46
N GLN A 59 -17.01 -3.49 7.68
CA GLN A 59 -17.03 -4.88 8.13
C GLN A 59 -16.98 -5.81 6.91
N PRO A 60 -15.95 -6.65 6.77
CA PRO A 60 -15.90 -7.59 5.65
C PRO A 60 -17.03 -8.61 5.78
N ALA A 61 -17.79 -8.80 4.70
CA ALA A 61 -18.82 -9.84 4.65
C ALA A 61 -18.18 -11.25 4.66
N LEU A 62 -18.82 -12.18 5.38
CA LEU A 62 -18.46 -13.60 5.42
C LEU A 62 -19.70 -14.42 5.00
N PRO A 63 -19.70 -15.01 3.79
CA PRO A 63 -18.62 -15.11 2.81
C PRO A 63 -18.35 -13.77 2.06
N PRO A 64 -17.12 -13.55 1.54
CA PRO A 64 -16.77 -12.31 0.84
C PRO A 64 -17.47 -12.23 -0.52
N VAL A 65 -18.26 -11.17 -0.72
CA VAL A 65 -19.13 -11.02 -1.89
C VAL A 65 -18.46 -10.14 -2.95
N ASN A 66 -17.88 -9.02 -2.53
CA ASN A 66 -17.24 -8.07 -3.44
C ASN A 66 -15.70 -8.14 -3.35
N ALA A 67 -15.00 -7.45 -4.26
CA ALA A 67 -13.54 -7.49 -4.30
C ALA A 67 -12.89 -6.77 -3.10
N LEU A 68 -13.55 -5.76 -2.52
CA LEU A 68 -13.11 -5.10 -1.30
C LEU A 68 -13.18 -6.06 -0.10
N ASP A 69 -14.24 -6.86 0.04
CA ASP A 69 -14.36 -7.88 1.08
C ASP A 69 -13.20 -8.88 0.97
N ARG A 70 -12.86 -9.32 -0.24
CA ARG A 70 -11.73 -10.23 -0.48
C ARG A 70 -10.39 -9.59 -0.13
N LEU A 71 -10.22 -8.29 -0.45
CA LEU A 71 -9.04 -7.53 -0.06
C LEU A 71 -8.88 -7.49 1.47
N LEU A 72 -9.96 -7.13 2.18
CA LEU A 72 -9.95 -6.98 3.64
C LEU A 72 -9.86 -8.32 4.38
N ALA A 73 -10.64 -9.32 3.96
CA ALA A 73 -10.78 -10.59 4.67
C ALA A 73 -9.70 -11.62 4.31
N ILE A 74 -9.11 -11.54 3.11
CA ILE A 74 -8.18 -12.56 2.62
C ILE A 74 -6.80 -11.96 2.38
N ILE A 75 -6.70 -10.92 1.56
CA ILE A 75 -5.40 -10.43 1.07
C ILE A 75 -4.58 -9.75 2.17
N PHE A 76 -5.18 -8.84 2.96
CA PHE A 76 -4.44 -8.21 4.05
C PHE A 76 -4.00 -9.20 5.13
N PRO A 77 -4.86 -10.11 5.64
CA PRO A 77 -4.41 -11.16 6.56
C PRO A 77 -3.31 -12.04 5.98
N ALA A 78 -3.39 -12.40 4.69
CA ALA A 78 -2.34 -13.17 4.02
C ALA A 78 -1.03 -12.38 3.93
N ALA A 79 -1.06 -11.10 3.54
CA ALA A 79 0.12 -10.24 3.47
C ALA A 79 0.79 -10.05 4.84
N LEU A 80 -0.02 -9.79 5.88
CA LEU A 80 0.44 -9.72 7.26
C LEU A 80 1.09 -11.04 7.70
N SER A 81 0.47 -12.18 7.40
CA SER A 81 1.00 -13.50 7.75
C SER A 81 2.31 -13.80 7.04
N VAL A 82 2.41 -13.51 5.73
CA VAL A 82 3.64 -13.68 4.95
C VAL A 82 4.77 -12.81 5.49
N GLU A 83 4.51 -11.54 5.80
CA GLU A 83 5.54 -10.64 6.35
C GLU A 83 5.91 -10.98 7.81
N LEU A 84 4.96 -11.53 8.58
CA LEU A 84 5.25 -12.06 9.93
C LEU A 84 6.19 -13.26 9.83
N VAL A 85 5.88 -14.22 8.96
CA VAL A 85 6.70 -15.43 8.73
C VAL A 85 8.09 -15.05 8.20
N ALA A 86 8.15 -14.13 7.23
CA ALA A 86 9.39 -13.60 6.68
C ALA A 86 10.22 -12.82 7.72
N GLY A 87 9.59 -12.30 8.77
CA GLY A 87 10.25 -11.57 9.85
C GLY A 87 10.94 -12.43 10.89
N PHE A 88 10.69 -13.75 10.95
CA PHE A 88 11.39 -14.61 11.91
C PHE A 88 12.84 -14.85 11.51
N GLN A 89 13.76 -14.81 12.48
CA GLN A 89 15.20 -15.03 12.25
C GLN A 89 15.53 -16.41 11.66
N LYS A 90 14.67 -17.41 11.92
CA LYS A 90 14.84 -18.78 11.43
C LYS A 90 14.38 -18.98 9.99
N THR A 91 13.65 -18.02 9.42
CA THR A 91 13.10 -18.17 8.07
C THR A 91 14.17 -17.83 7.04
N PRO A 92 14.58 -18.77 6.18
CA PRO A 92 15.57 -18.46 5.16
C PRO A 92 14.97 -17.51 4.11
N GLN A 93 15.80 -16.61 3.57
CA GLN A 93 15.36 -15.54 2.66
C GLN A 93 14.67 -16.08 1.40
N TRP A 94 15.09 -17.23 0.87
CA TRP A 94 14.47 -17.85 -0.29
C TRP A 94 13.03 -18.30 0.01
N ALA A 95 12.75 -18.81 1.23
CA ALA A 95 11.41 -19.23 1.62
C ALA A 95 10.49 -18.03 1.81
N ALA A 96 10.99 -16.94 2.40
CA ALA A 96 10.25 -15.68 2.50
C ALA A 96 9.88 -15.15 1.10
N TRP A 97 10.80 -15.17 0.15
CA TRP A 97 10.53 -14.78 -1.23
C TRP A 97 9.55 -15.72 -1.94
N LEU A 98 9.65 -17.03 -1.72
CA LEU A 98 8.71 -17.99 -2.27
C LEU A 98 7.28 -17.70 -1.78
N LEU A 99 7.09 -17.44 -0.48
CA LEU A 99 5.79 -17.04 0.08
C LEU A 99 5.26 -15.74 -0.54
N ARG A 100 6.12 -14.73 -0.72
CA ARG A 100 5.76 -13.49 -1.41
C ARG A 100 5.33 -13.73 -2.85
N MET A 101 6.07 -14.55 -3.61
CA MET A 101 5.75 -14.86 -5.01
C MET A 101 4.44 -15.64 -5.15
N VAL A 102 4.17 -16.59 -4.24
CA VAL A 102 2.87 -17.28 -4.17
C VAL A 102 1.74 -16.27 -3.94
N LEU A 103 1.91 -15.34 -2.99
CA LEU A 103 0.93 -14.30 -2.74
C LEU A 103 0.71 -13.42 -3.98
N VAL A 104 1.77 -12.97 -4.65
CA VAL A 104 1.73 -12.17 -5.88
C VAL A 104 0.98 -12.87 -7.02
N ALA A 105 1.19 -14.18 -7.18
CA ALA A 105 0.49 -14.97 -8.19
C ALA A 105 -1.01 -15.09 -7.88
N MET A 106 -1.37 -15.18 -6.60
CA MET A 106 -2.75 -15.42 -6.16
C MET A 106 -3.61 -14.15 -6.09
N ILE A 107 -3.03 -12.98 -5.79
CA ILE A 107 -3.79 -11.73 -5.57
C ILE A 107 -4.77 -11.41 -6.71
N PRO A 108 -4.36 -11.33 -8.00
CA PRO A 108 -5.29 -10.98 -9.07
C PRO A 108 -6.46 -11.96 -9.19
N ARG A 109 -6.19 -13.26 -9.01
CA ARG A 109 -7.21 -14.32 -9.08
C ARG A 109 -8.18 -14.27 -7.90
N ILE A 110 -7.70 -13.94 -6.70
CA ILE A 110 -8.51 -13.75 -5.50
C ILE A 110 -9.43 -12.55 -5.68
N LEU A 111 -8.90 -11.40 -6.13
CA LEU A 111 -9.67 -10.17 -6.31
C LEU A 111 -10.78 -10.32 -7.36
N LEU A 112 -10.52 -11.04 -8.45
CA LEU A 112 -11.52 -11.30 -9.50
C LEU A 112 -12.42 -12.52 -9.23
N HIS A 113 -12.18 -13.27 -8.15
CA HIS A 113 -12.98 -14.46 -7.86
C HIS A 113 -14.47 -14.11 -7.81
N GLY A 114 -15.35 -14.92 -8.39
CA GLY A 114 -16.79 -14.67 -8.40
C GLY A 114 -17.24 -13.37 -9.10
N SER A 115 -16.35 -12.68 -9.82
CA SER A 115 -16.71 -11.52 -10.63
C SER A 115 -17.07 -11.93 -12.07
N VAL A 116 -17.75 -11.02 -12.77
CA VAL A 116 -18.13 -11.18 -14.18
C VAL A 116 -16.94 -11.43 -15.12
N TYR A 117 -15.75 -10.96 -14.72
CA TYR A 117 -14.51 -11.14 -15.47
C TYR A 117 -14.02 -12.59 -15.52
N LEU A 118 -14.44 -13.43 -14.57
CA LEU A 118 -14.05 -14.84 -14.50
C LEU A 118 -15.20 -15.81 -14.79
N SER A 119 -16.46 -15.38 -14.72
CA SER A 119 -17.61 -16.22 -15.04
C SER A 119 -17.79 -16.45 -16.54
N GLY A 120 -17.11 -15.67 -17.39
CA GLY A 120 -17.23 -15.76 -18.85
C GLY A 120 -18.53 -15.18 -19.42
N SER A 121 -19.37 -14.57 -18.58
CA SER A 121 -20.64 -13.95 -19.01
C SER A 121 -20.45 -12.73 -19.90
N ASP A 122 -19.33 -12.00 -19.72
CA ASP A 122 -19.09 -10.71 -20.36
C ASP A 122 -18.21 -10.84 -21.63
N GLY A 123 -18.14 -12.03 -22.23
CA GLY A 123 -17.43 -12.25 -23.49
C GLY A 123 -15.91 -12.23 -23.41
N TRP A 124 -15.33 -12.26 -22.20
CA TRP A 124 -13.88 -12.40 -22.03
C TRP A 124 -13.43 -13.79 -22.47
N LEU A 125 -12.52 -13.82 -23.44
CA LEU A 125 -11.92 -15.07 -23.90
C LEU A 125 -10.99 -15.62 -22.79
N PRO A 126 -10.91 -16.95 -22.60
CA PRO A 126 -10.08 -17.54 -21.54
C PRO A 126 -8.62 -17.08 -21.57
N TRP A 127 -8.05 -16.88 -22.77
CA TRP A 127 -6.69 -16.39 -22.92
C TRP A 127 -6.53 -14.93 -22.45
N GLN A 128 -7.56 -14.08 -22.57
CA GLN A 128 -7.54 -12.69 -22.09
C GLN A 128 -7.48 -12.65 -20.57
N VAL A 129 -8.23 -13.54 -19.91
CA VAL A 129 -8.18 -13.71 -18.46
C VAL A 129 -6.78 -14.13 -18.02
N VAL A 130 -6.24 -15.19 -18.61
CA VAL A 130 -4.91 -15.73 -18.24
C VAL A 130 -3.81 -14.70 -18.48
N THR A 131 -3.82 -14.02 -19.63
CA THR A 131 -2.85 -12.97 -19.96
C THR A 131 -2.96 -11.79 -19.00
N THR A 132 -4.16 -11.33 -18.69
CA THR A 132 -4.37 -10.22 -17.74
C THR A 132 -3.86 -10.58 -16.35
N LEU A 133 -4.23 -11.76 -15.83
CA LEU A 133 -3.74 -12.25 -14.54
C LEU A 133 -2.21 -12.37 -14.53
N GLY A 134 -1.63 -12.96 -15.59
CA GLY A 134 -0.19 -13.13 -15.73
C GLY A 134 0.58 -11.80 -15.77
N VAL A 135 0.12 -10.84 -16.58
CA VAL A 135 0.74 -9.50 -16.69
C VAL A 135 0.64 -8.75 -15.36
N CYS A 136 -0.52 -8.80 -14.70
CA CYS A 136 -0.73 -8.17 -13.40
C CYS A 136 0.18 -8.75 -12.31
N SER A 137 0.28 -10.09 -12.22
CA SER A 137 1.18 -10.75 -11.28
C SER A 137 2.65 -10.45 -11.59
N LEU A 138 3.05 -10.45 -12.86
CA LEU A 138 4.41 -10.09 -13.27
C LEU A 138 4.74 -8.64 -12.88
N LEU A 139 3.83 -7.71 -13.15
CA LEU A 139 4.02 -6.29 -12.81
C LEU A 139 4.18 -6.10 -11.30
N LEU A 140 3.34 -6.74 -10.49
CA LEU A 140 3.45 -6.71 -9.03
C LEU A 140 4.77 -7.32 -8.55
N ALA A 141 5.21 -8.45 -9.12
CA ALA A 141 6.49 -9.08 -8.78
C ALA A 141 7.67 -8.16 -9.10
N VAL A 142 7.66 -7.49 -10.25
CA VAL A 142 8.71 -6.54 -10.66
C VAL A 142 8.74 -5.34 -9.72
N VAL A 143 7.60 -4.71 -9.44
CA VAL A 143 7.54 -3.55 -8.54
C VAL A 143 8.02 -3.92 -7.14
N TRP A 144 7.55 -5.04 -6.59
CA TRP A 144 7.94 -5.49 -5.25
C TRP A 144 9.44 -5.82 -5.20
N SER A 145 9.96 -6.60 -6.15
CA SER A 145 11.40 -6.94 -6.20
C SER A 145 12.30 -5.71 -6.34
N GLN A 146 11.95 -4.77 -7.21
CA GLN A 146 12.73 -3.54 -7.39
C GLN A 146 12.72 -2.66 -6.15
N LEU A 147 11.57 -2.49 -5.48
CA LEU A 147 11.49 -1.74 -4.23
C LEU A 147 12.22 -2.47 -3.09
N ALA A 148 12.15 -3.80 -3.03
CA ALA A 148 12.89 -4.60 -2.06
C ALA A 148 14.41 -4.46 -2.27
N VAL A 149 14.91 -4.55 -3.50
CA VAL A 149 16.33 -4.30 -3.80
C VAL A 149 16.72 -2.87 -3.41
N LEU A 150 15.93 -1.87 -3.81
CA LEU A 150 16.21 -0.47 -3.47
C LEU A 150 16.24 -0.24 -1.96
N SER A 151 15.35 -0.89 -1.21
CA SER A 151 15.30 -0.78 0.26
C SER A 151 16.53 -1.34 0.96
N THR A 152 17.22 -2.32 0.35
CA THR A 152 18.50 -2.85 0.87
C THR A 152 19.69 -1.95 0.53
N ARG A 153 19.65 -1.24 -0.61
CA ARG A 153 20.73 -0.34 -1.04
C ARG A 153 20.66 1.02 -0.37
N ALA A 154 19.45 1.51 -0.11
CA ALA A 154 19.22 2.84 0.40
C ALA A 154 18.18 2.87 1.51
N ALA A 155 18.56 2.26 2.64
CA ALA A 155 17.75 2.23 3.85
C ALA A 155 17.39 3.67 4.29
N GLY A 156 16.10 3.92 4.49
CA GLY A 156 15.61 5.22 4.93
C GLY A 156 14.09 5.33 4.87
N VAL A 157 13.58 6.40 5.46
CA VAL A 157 12.15 6.69 5.60
C VAL A 157 11.51 7.14 4.28
N SER A 158 12.31 7.60 3.32
CA SER A 158 11.80 8.12 2.04
C SER A 158 11.03 7.08 1.22
N LEU A 159 11.43 5.80 1.27
CA LEU A 159 10.78 4.76 0.47
C LEU A 159 9.37 4.39 1.00
N PRO A 160 9.16 4.13 2.31
CA PRO A 160 7.82 3.99 2.87
C PRO A 160 6.93 5.23 2.66
N VAL A 161 7.48 6.44 2.79
CA VAL A 161 6.72 7.68 2.58
C VAL A 161 6.29 7.82 1.12
N ALA A 162 7.18 7.54 0.16
CA ALA A 162 6.83 7.51 -1.27
C ALA A 162 5.70 6.51 -1.56
N LEU A 163 5.75 5.33 -0.93
CA LEU A 163 4.70 4.32 -1.05
C LEU A 163 3.37 4.81 -0.45
N CYS A 164 3.40 5.46 0.71
CA CYS A 164 2.22 6.08 1.32
C CYS A 164 1.61 7.16 0.42
N MET A 165 2.43 7.99 -0.25
CA MET A 165 1.95 8.98 -1.22
C MET A 165 1.25 8.32 -2.41
N ALA A 166 1.80 7.22 -2.94
CA ALA A 166 1.17 6.47 -4.02
C ALA A 166 -0.15 5.81 -3.58
N ILE A 167 -0.21 5.22 -2.38
CA ILE A 167 -1.44 4.65 -1.82
C ILE A 167 -2.49 5.75 -1.59
N GLN A 168 -2.10 6.91 -1.07
CA GLN A 168 -3.02 8.04 -0.89
C GLN A 168 -3.54 8.58 -2.22
N SER A 169 -2.69 8.66 -3.24
CA SER A 169 -3.09 9.03 -4.59
C SER A 169 -4.03 7.99 -5.21
N ALA A 170 -3.75 6.69 -5.04
CA ALA A 170 -4.64 5.60 -5.41
C ALA A 170 -6.01 5.72 -4.70
N ALA A 171 -6.01 6.02 -3.40
CA ALA A 171 -7.22 6.20 -2.61
C ALA A 171 -8.13 7.27 -3.23
N VAL A 172 -7.58 8.47 -3.44
CA VAL A 172 -8.33 9.62 -3.96
C VAL A 172 -8.79 9.38 -5.40
N THR A 173 -7.92 8.85 -6.26
CA THR A 173 -8.29 8.55 -7.66
C THR A 173 -9.38 7.48 -7.77
N VAL A 174 -9.34 6.45 -6.92
CA VAL A 174 -10.39 5.41 -6.88
C VAL A 174 -11.71 5.97 -6.35
N MET A 175 -11.68 6.89 -5.37
CA MET A 175 -12.88 7.61 -4.93
C MET A 175 -13.47 8.45 -6.07
N LEU A 176 -12.64 9.24 -6.76
CA LEU A 176 -13.06 10.09 -7.88
C LEU A 176 -13.57 9.27 -9.07
N ALA A 177 -13.06 8.06 -9.27
CA ALA A 177 -13.56 7.17 -10.31
C ALA A 177 -14.92 6.51 -9.96
N GLY A 178 -15.49 6.82 -8.78
CA GLY A 178 -16.82 6.41 -8.35
C GLY A 178 -16.84 5.24 -7.37
N TYR A 179 -15.67 4.72 -6.96
CA TYR A 179 -15.59 3.62 -6.00
C TYR A 179 -15.16 4.10 -4.60
N ILE A 180 -16.05 4.88 -3.98
CA ILE A 180 -15.81 5.61 -2.73
C ILE A 180 -15.33 4.67 -1.61
N ASN A 181 -16.02 3.55 -1.38
CA ASN A 181 -15.66 2.60 -0.30
C ASN A 181 -14.28 1.97 -0.53
N GLY A 182 -13.93 1.64 -1.79
CA GLY A 182 -12.63 1.09 -2.12
C GLY A 182 -11.50 2.08 -1.87
N GLY A 183 -11.69 3.34 -2.26
CA GLY A 183 -10.74 4.40 -1.95
C GLY A 183 -10.66 4.71 -0.45
N ALA A 184 -11.78 4.69 0.27
CA ALA A 184 -11.82 4.94 1.71
C ALA A 184 -11.05 3.88 2.51
N ALA A 185 -11.10 2.62 2.08
CA ALA A 185 -10.36 1.52 2.69
C ALA A 185 -8.83 1.68 2.61
N ALA A 186 -8.33 2.53 1.72
CA ALA A 186 -6.90 2.84 1.64
C ALA A 186 -6.43 3.82 2.72
N LEU A 187 -7.33 4.66 3.27
CA LEU A 187 -6.96 5.71 4.21
C LEU A 187 -6.38 5.17 5.54
N PRO A 188 -6.98 4.16 6.19
CA PRO A 188 -6.36 3.50 7.35
C PRO A 188 -5.01 2.85 7.00
N LEU A 189 -4.86 2.30 5.79
CA LEU A 189 -3.60 1.71 5.35
C LEU A 189 -2.49 2.76 5.27
N VAL A 190 -2.76 3.92 4.65
CA VAL A 190 -1.79 5.03 4.61
C VAL A 190 -1.41 5.46 6.02
N ALA A 191 -2.41 5.65 6.88
CA ALA A 191 -2.20 6.13 8.24
C ALA A 191 -1.36 5.15 9.08
N THR A 192 -1.66 3.85 9.02
CA THR A 192 -0.90 2.81 9.75
C THR A 192 0.55 2.74 9.27
N LEU A 193 0.78 2.66 7.96
CA LEU A 193 2.13 2.56 7.39
C LEU A 193 2.98 3.80 7.73
N LEU A 194 2.40 4.99 7.60
CA LEU A 194 3.09 6.25 7.91
C LEU A 194 3.38 6.37 9.40
N ALA A 195 2.42 6.06 10.27
CA ALA A 195 2.59 6.12 11.72
C ALA A 195 3.61 5.10 12.24
N THR A 196 3.56 3.84 11.76
CA THR A 196 4.57 2.83 12.09
C THR A 196 5.96 3.26 11.64
N THR A 197 6.09 3.80 10.42
CA THR A 197 7.38 4.30 9.91
C THR A 197 7.91 5.46 10.77
N ALA A 198 7.04 6.43 11.10
CA ALA A 198 7.41 7.58 11.91
C ALA A 198 7.80 7.17 13.34
N ALA A 199 7.07 6.24 13.96
CA ALA A 199 7.39 5.74 15.29
C ALA A 199 8.74 5.03 15.33
N ILE A 200 9.04 4.15 14.36
CA ILE A 200 10.36 3.48 14.26
C ILE A 200 11.46 4.52 14.04
N TRP A 201 11.23 5.51 13.18
CA TRP A 201 12.19 6.57 12.93
C TRP A 201 12.48 7.38 14.20
N LEU A 202 11.45 7.80 14.94
CA LEU A 202 11.61 8.52 16.20
C LEU A 202 12.38 7.72 17.25
N VAL A 203 12.13 6.41 17.34
CA VAL A 203 12.90 5.54 18.25
C VAL A 203 14.35 5.42 17.78
N SER A 204 14.58 5.27 16.47
CA SER A 204 15.94 5.16 15.92
C SER A 204 16.76 6.43 16.14
N MET A 205 16.14 7.61 16.15
CA MET A 205 16.81 8.88 16.44
C MET A 205 17.34 8.98 17.88
N ARG A 206 16.75 8.22 18.82
CA ARG A 206 17.19 8.20 20.21
C ARG A 206 18.26 7.16 20.49
N SER A 207 18.41 6.16 19.63
CA SER A 207 19.47 5.16 19.78
C SER A 207 20.79 5.75 19.30
N THR A 208 21.84 5.60 20.11
CA THR A 208 23.22 5.98 19.75
C THR A 208 23.80 5.07 18.66
N SER A 209 23.18 3.91 18.44
CA SER A 209 23.52 3.03 17.33
C SER A 209 22.86 3.55 16.06
N ALA A 210 23.64 3.73 14.99
CA ALA A 210 23.14 4.05 13.66
C ALA A 210 22.33 2.86 13.10
N VAL A 211 21.14 2.63 13.65
CA VAL A 211 20.24 1.56 13.19
C VAL A 211 19.63 2.02 11.87
N HIS A 212 19.93 1.31 10.80
CA HIS A 212 19.24 1.48 9.53
C HIS A 212 17.75 1.19 9.74
N VAL A 213 16.90 2.20 9.50
CA VAL A 213 15.43 2.09 9.51
C VAL A 213 15.01 1.26 8.31
N TYR A 214 15.11 -0.05 8.45
CA TYR A 214 14.76 -1.04 7.43
C TYR A 214 13.68 -1.97 8.00
N CYS A 215 12.48 -1.87 7.45
CA CYS A 215 11.36 -2.72 7.84
C CYS A 215 10.69 -3.32 6.59
N PRO A 216 11.09 -4.54 6.16
CA PRO A 216 10.52 -5.22 5.00
C PRO A 216 8.99 -5.29 5.01
N ALA A 217 8.39 -5.49 6.20
CA ALA A 217 6.94 -5.62 6.35
C ALA A 217 6.17 -4.39 5.87
N ILE A 218 6.64 -3.18 6.20
CA ILE A 218 5.98 -1.93 5.80
C ILE A 218 5.92 -1.84 4.27
N LEU A 219 7.03 -2.20 3.60
CA LEU A 219 7.13 -2.21 2.15
C LEU A 219 6.23 -3.30 1.55
N GLY A 220 6.32 -4.53 2.03
CA GLY A 220 5.53 -5.66 1.51
C GLY A 220 4.03 -5.41 1.61
N ILE A 221 3.56 -5.01 2.80
CA ILE A 221 2.14 -4.71 3.04
C ILE A 221 1.69 -3.51 2.20
N GLY A 222 2.51 -2.46 2.11
CA GLY A 222 2.18 -1.28 1.31
C GLY A 222 2.11 -1.57 -0.20
N VAL A 223 3.03 -2.39 -0.74
CA VAL A 223 3.03 -2.75 -2.17
C VAL A 223 1.82 -3.63 -2.51
N VAL A 224 1.53 -4.63 -1.67
CA VAL A 224 0.33 -5.48 -1.84
C VAL A 224 -0.94 -4.64 -1.74
N GLY A 225 -1.02 -3.74 -0.77
CA GLY A 225 -2.15 -2.83 -0.61
C GLY A 225 -2.33 -1.88 -1.80
N LEU A 226 -1.26 -1.21 -2.23
CA LEU A 226 -1.27 -0.32 -3.39
C LEU A 226 -1.77 -1.03 -4.65
N PHE A 227 -1.18 -2.18 -4.97
CA PHE A 227 -1.56 -2.95 -6.14
C PHE A 227 -3.02 -3.39 -6.06
N SER A 228 -3.45 -3.94 -4.91
CA SER A 228 -4.81 -4.45 -4.76
C SER A 228 -5.85 -3.34 -4.89
N LEU A 229 -5.57 -2.15 -4.35
CA LEU A 229 -6.44 -0.98 -4.49
C LEU A 229 -6.56 -0.50 -5.93
N LEU A 230 -5.43 -0.38 -6.65
CA LEU A 230 -5.44 0.03 -8.06
C LEU A 230 -6.10 -1.01 -8.95
N PHE A 231 -5.90 -2.29 -8.67
CA PHE A 231 -6.54 -3.39 -9.37
C PHE A 231 -8.05 -3.35 -9.17
N VAL A 232 -8.52 -3.23 -7.92
CA VAL A 232 -9.95 -3.09 -7.63
C VAL A 232 -10.52 -1.81 -8.26
N GLY A 233 -9.79 -0.69 -8.19
CA GLY A 233 -10.16 0.55 -8.85
C GLY A 233 -10.31 0.41 -10.37
N ARG A 234 -9.42 -0.35 -11.02
CA ARG A 234 -9.46 -0.58 -12.47
C ARG A 234 -10.65 -1.42 -12.89
N PHE A 235 -10.94 -2.51 -12.18
CA PHE A 235 -11.99 -3.46 -12.57
C PHE A 235 -13.37 -3.05 -12.06
N PHE A 236 -13.46 -2.48 -10.85
CA PHE A 236 -14.76 -2.17 -10.22
C PHE A 236 -15.04 -0.67 -10.10
N GLY A 237 -14.00 0.17 -10.20
CA GLY A 237 -14.11 1.62 -10.07
C GLY A 237 -13.82 2.40 -11.34
N ARG A 238 -13.76 1.78 -12.53
CA ARG A 238 -13.50 2.45 -13.83
C ARG A 238 -12.21 3.28 -13.90
N LEU A 239 -11.25 3.07 -12.99
CA LEU A 239 -9.95 3.73 -13.06
C LEU A 239 -9.25 3.40 -14.38
N SER A 240 -8.71 4.38 -15.10
CA SER A 240 -8.05 4.08 -16.37
C SER A 240 -6.75 3.29 -16.17
N THR A 241 -6.45 2.35 -17.08
CA THR A 241 -5.20 1.57 -17.05
C THR A 241 -3.93 2.44 -16.98
N PRO A 242 -3.75 3.51 -17.79
CA PRO A 242 -2.54 4.32 -17.72
C PRO A 242 -2.38 5.04 -16.37
N VAL A 243 -3.48 5.52 -15.77
CA VAL A 243 -3.47 6.11 -14.43
C VAL A 243 -3.03 5.07 -13.40
N ALA A 244 -3.65 3.89 -13.41
CA ALA A 244 -3.30 2.81 -12.49
C ALA A 244 -1.82 2.41 -12.58
N ILE A 245 -1.29 2.24 -13.80
CA ILE A 245 0.12 1.91 -14.01
C ILE A 245 1.01 3.04 -13.48
N THR A 246 0.70 4.30 -13.80
CA THR A 246 1.48 5.46 -13.39
C THR A 246 1.61 5.54 -11.87
N ILE A 247 0.50 5.38 -11.13
CA ILE A 247 0.52 5.38 -9.66
C ILE A 247 1.32 4.19 -9.12
N LEU A 248 1.14 2.99 -9.69
CA LEU A 248 1.82 1.78 -9.23
C LEU A 248 3.35 1.87 -9.39
N VAL A 249 3.83 2.42 -10.51
CA VAL A 249 5.27 2.52 -10.79
C VAL A 249 5.91 3.78 -10.21
N ALA A 250 5.13 4.78 -9.79
CA ALA A 250 5.66 6.04 -9.26
C ALA A 250 6.70 5.85 -8.14
N PRO A 251 6.52 4.95 -7.13
CA PRO A 251 7.53 4.72 -6.10
C PRO A 251 8.89 4.24 -6.66
N LEU A 252 8.94 3.60 -7.83
CA LEU A 252 10.18 3.17 -8.48
C LEU A 252 11.04 4.34 -8.94
N LEU A 253 10.49 5.55 -9.08
CA LEU A 253 11.27 6.77 -9.36
C LEU A 253 12.29 7.07 -8.26
N CYS A 254 12.16 6.47 -7.08
CA CYS A 254 13.19 6.51 -6.05
C CYS A 254 14.55 5.94 -6.53
N TRP A 255 14.58 5.07 -7.55
CA TRP A 255 15.82 4.54 -8.14
C TRP A 255 16.72 5.60 -8.75
N THR A 256 16.17 6.76 -9.15
CA THR A 256 16.96 7.89 -9.71
C THR A 256 18.09 8.34 -8.80
N SER A 257 17.91 8.20 -7.49
CA SER A 257 18.94 8.50 -6.50
C SER A 257 20.14 7.53 -6.50
N GLU A 258 19.96 6.30 -6.98
CA GLU A 258 21.06 5.33 -7.14
C GLU A 258 21.87 5.62 -8.41
N ALA A 259 21.25 6.23 -9.43
CA ALA A 259 21.91 6.61 -10.68
C ALA A 259 22.80 7.85 -10.53
N LEU A 260 22.51 8.72 -9.55
CA LEU A 260 23.29 9.92 -9.27
C LEU A 260 24.45 9.57 -8.32
N PRO A 261 25.73 9.65 -8.75
CA PRO A 261 26.87 9.22 -7.95
C PRO A 261 26.87 9.89 -6.56
N PRO A 262 26.69 9.13 -5.46
CA PRO A 262 26.27 9.69 -4.18
C PRO A 262 27.42 10.11 -3.26
N ARG A 263 28.66 10.23 -3.77
CA ARG A 263 29.87 10.24 -2.91
C ARG A 263 29.92 11.33 -1.83
N TYR A 264 29.10 12.40 -1.89
CA TYR A 264 29.10 13.48 -0.88
C TYR A 264 27.73 14.13 -0.56
N ARG A 265 26.59 13.51 -0.91
CA ARG A 265 25.28 14.17 -0.69
C ARG A 265 24.69 13.84 0.69
N LYS A 266 24.15 14.85 1.37
CA LYS A 266 23.46 14.69 2.66
C LYS A 266 22.20 13.82 2.49
N PRO A 267 21.89 12.91 3.45
CA PRO A 267 20.79 11.94 3.31
C PRO A 267 19.41 12.60 3.18
N TRP A 268 19.20 13.74 3.83
CA TRP A 268 17.94 14.48 3.73
C TRP A 268 17.69 14.99 2.29
N PHE A 269 18.74 15.44 1.59
CA PHE A 269 18.61 15.93 0.23
C PHE A 269 18.20 14.81 -0.74
N VAL A 270 18.80 13.63 -0.58
CA VAL A 270 18.44 12.44 -1.36
C VAL A 270 16.99 12.03 -1.07
N GLY A 271 16.58 12.05 0.20
CA GLY A 271 15.21 11.79 0.61
C GLY A 271 14.20 12.74 -0.04
N THR A 272 14.44 14.05 0.07
CA THR A 272 13.57 15.08 -0.54
C THR A 272 13.49 14.91 -2.05
N LEU A 273 14.62 14.70 -2.74
CA LEU A 273 14.63 14.49 -4.19
C LEU A 273 13.77 13.29 -4.61
N ARG A 274 13.90 12.15 -3.91
CA ARG A 274 13.07 10.96 -4.16
C ARG A 274 11.59 11.28 -4.04
N LEU A 275 11.20 11.91 -2.93
CA LEU A 275 9.80 12.25 -2.66
C LEU A 275 9.23 13.23 -3.69
N THR A 276 10.00 14.26 -4.07
CA THR A 276 9.58 15.22 -5.11
C THR A 276 9.38 14.53 -6.45
N LEU A 277 10.29 13.64 -6.86
CA LEU A 277 10.17 12.91 -8.12
C LEU A 277 8.95 11.99 -8.16
N VAL A 278 8.60 11.37 -7.02
CA VAL A 278 7.38 10.57 -6.88
C VAL A 278 6.13 11.46 -6.87
N ALA A 279 6.19 12.63 -6.23
CA ALA A 279 5.06 13.55 -6.10
C ALA A 279 4.57 14.08 -7.45
N ILE A 280 5.49 14.43 -8.36
CA ILE A 280 5.16 15.04 -9.67
C ILE A 280 4.12 14.22 -10.45
N PRO A 281 4.35 12.95 -10.82
CA PRO A 281 3.36 12.17 -11.57
C PRO A 281 2.09 11.92 -10.79
N LEU A 282 2.15 11.77 -9.46
CA LEU A 282 0.96 11.56 -8.63
C LEU A 282 0.05 12.80 -8.60
N VAL A 283 0.63 14.00 -8.52
CA VAL A 283 -0.12 15.27 -8.59
C VAL A 283 -0.75 15.45 -9.97
N VAL A 284 -0.02 15.16 -11.05
CA VAL A 284 -0.56 15.22 -12.42
C VAL A 284 -1.75 14.28 -12.58
N VAL A 285 -1.61 13.03 -12.12
CA VAL A 285 -2.69 12.04 -12.15
C VAL A 285 -3.91 12.50 -11.35
N LEU A 286 -3.72 13.06 -10.16
CA LEU A 286 -4.81 13.57 -9.33
C LEU A 286 -5.53 14.76 -9.98
N ALA A 287 -4.79 15.67 -10.59
CA ALA A 287 -5.35 16.80 -11.32
C ALA A 287 -6.21 16.33 -12.50
N LEU A 288 -5.71 15.37 -13.30
CA LEU A 288 -6.47 14.78 -14.40
C LEU A 288 -7.72 14.05 -13.91
N ALA A 289 -7.61 13.23 -12.87
CA ALA A 289 -8.75 12.54 -12.28
C ALA A 289 -9.82 13.50 -11.74
N LYS A 290 -9.40 14.66 -11.19
CA LYS A 290 -10.32 15.69 -10.74
C LYS A 290 -11.04 16.38 -11.90
N ILE A 291 -10.32 16.68 -12.98
CA ILE A 291 -10.91 17.27 -14.20
C ILE A 291 -11.95 16.32 -14.79
N ASP A 292 -11.62 15.03 -14.91
CA ASP A 292 -12.56 14.02 -15.42
C ASP A 292 -13.80 13.90 -14.51
N PHE A 293 -13.61 13.90 -13.19
CA PHE A 293 -14.72 13.90 -12.24
C PHE A 293 -15.61 15.14 -12.39
N ASP A 294 -15.04 16.34 -12.51
CA ASP A 294 -15.82 17.57 -12.65
C ASP A 294 -16.60 17.60 -13.96
N ARG A 295 -16.01 17.10 -15.04
CA ARG A 295 -16.68 17.03 -16.34
C ARG A 295 -17.84 16.03 -16.32
N ASP A 296 -17.64 14.87 -15.73
CA ASP A 296 -18.55 13.73 -15.90
C ASP A 296 -19.58 13.63 -14.75
N MET A 297 -19.25 14.05 -13.53
CA MET A 297 -20.10 13.90 -12.33
C MET A 297 -20.74 15.19 -11.85
N ALA A 298 -20.08 16.35 -11.99
CA ALA A 298 -20.63 17.61 -11.48
C ALA A 298 -22.01 17.97 -12.08
N PRO A 299 -22.29 17.76 -13.39
CA PRO A 299 -23.60 18.05 -13.97
C PRO A 299 -24.73 17.20 -13.38
N LEU A 300 -24.42 15.98 -12.92
CA LEU A 300 -25.41 15.07 -12.34
C LEU A 300 -25.81 15.50 -10.92
N LEU A 301 -24.89 16.15 -10.20
CA LEU A 301 -25.15 16.67 -8.85
C LEU A 301 -25.97 17.95 -8.90
N SER A 302 -25.76 18.82 -9.90
CA SER A 302 -26.49 20.09 -10.03
C SER A 302 -27.98 19.94 -10.38
N VAL A 303 -28.44 18.76 -10.79
CA VAL A 303 -29.87 18.49 -11.08
C VAL A 303 -30.62 18.05 -9.82
N LEU A 304 -29.90 17.67 -8.77
CA LEU A 304 -30.47 17.16 -7.52
C LEU A 304 -30.66 18.25 -6.45
N ASP A 305 -30.18 19.47 -6.72
CA ASP A 305 -30.35 20.67 -5.89
C ASP A 305 -31.42 21.60 -6.48
#